data_AF-A0A1T5MFI1-F1
#
_entry.id   AF-A0A1T5MFI1-F1
#
_cell.length_a   1.000
_cell.length_b   1.000
_cell.length_c   1.000
_cell.angle_alpha   90.00
_cell.angle_beta   90.00
_cell.angle_gamma   90.00
#
_symmetry.space_group_name_H-M   'P 1'
#
loop_
_entity.id
_entity.type
_entity.pdbx_description
1 polymer ?
#
loop_
_entity_poly.entity_id
_entity_poly.type
_entity_poly.pdbx_seq_one_letter_code
_entity_poly.pdbx_strand_id
1 'polypeptide(L)' 'MIKGQITLEDVVNFDLKISPKPYWIKVSKNKIWCPYCNRIRTFKNNSFYGVRKCEVCGISIKDYYVKKFNKLELI' A
#
# COMPACT_ATOMS: atom_id res chain seq x y z
N MET A 1 -11.75 -2.64 22.39
CA MET A 1 -10.40 -2.12 22.09
C MET A 1 -10.10 -0.98 23.04
N ILE A 2 -9.00 -1.08 23.81
CA ILE A 2 -8.59 -0.05 24.78
C ILE A 2 -7.75 0.99 24.04
N LYS A 3 -8.01 2.29 24.23
CA LYS A 3 -7.18 3.35 23.65
C LYS A 3 -5.73 3.19 24.13
N GLY A 4 -4.79 3.02 23.20
CA GLY A 4 -3.36 2.95 23.49
C GLY A 4 -2.73 1.55 23.54
N GLN A 5 -3.50 0.49 23.27
CA GLN A 5 -2.92 -0.86 23.16
C GLN A 5 -2.42 -1.12 21.73
N ILE A 6 -1.13 -1.43 21.61
CA ILE A 6 -0.50 -1.89 20.37
C ILE A 6 -0.96 -3.34 20.13
N THR A 7 -1.48 -3.67 18.94
CA THR A 7 -1.84 -5.05 18.60
C THR A 7 -0.66 -5.85 18.07
N LEU A 8 -0.78 -7.18 18.06
CA LEU A 8 0.20 -8.04 17.38
C LEU A 8 0.32 -7.71 15.88
N GLU A 9 -0.79 -7.30 15.23
CA GLU A 9 -0.71 -6.82 13.85
C GLU A 9 0.09 -5.52 13.75
N ASP A 10 -0.05 -4.60 14.71
CA ASP A 10 0.72 -3.36 14.75
C ASP A 10 2.22 -3.62 14.90
N VAL A 11 2.63 -4.56 15.76
CA VAL A 11 4.05 -4.97 15.93
C VAL A 11 4.61 -5.61 14.66
N VAL A 12 3.86 -6.52 14.03
CA VAL A 12 4.28 -7.16 12.77
C VAL A 12 4.38 -6.13 11.63
N ASN A 13 3.47 -5.16 11.57
CA ASN A 13 3.53 -4.09 10.58
C ASN A 13 4.66 -3.09 10.83
N PHE A 14 5.11 -2.94 12.08
CA PHE A 14 6.25 -2.09 12.45
C PHE A 14 7.57 -2.63 11.87
N ASP A 15 7.81 -3.94 11.98
CA ASP A 15 9.00 -4.58 11.39
C ASP A 15 8.95 -4.59 9.85
N LEU A 16 7.76 -4.71 9.26
CA LEU A 16 7.60 -4.73 7.80
C LEU A 16 7.50 -3.33 7.16
N LYS A 17 7.43 -2.25 7.96
CA LYS A 17 7.15 -0.86 7.53
C LYS A 17 5.91 -0.73 6.63
N ILE A 18 4.92 -1.61 6.81
CA ILE A 18 3.68 -1.60 6.03
C ILE A 18 2.68 -0.68 6.74
N SER A 19 2.25 0.43 6.13
CA SER A 19 1.25 1.31 6.76
C SER A 19 0.00 1.53 5.90
N PRO A 20 -1.19 1.53 6.50
CA PRO A 20 -2.42 1.90 5.81
C PRO A 20 -2.37 3.36 5.36
N LYS A 21 -3.17 3.67 4.33
CA LYS A 21 -3.32 5.06 3.88
C LYS A 21 -4.01 5.88 4.98
N PRO A 22 -3.40 6.96 5.48
CA PRO A 22 -4.08 7.86 6.41
C PRO A 22 -5.39 8.41 5.82
N TYR A 23 -6.41 8.59 6.67
CA TYR A 23 -7.75 8.98 6.21
C TYR A 23 -7.76 10.38 5.60
N TRP A 24 -6.92 11.30 6.09
CA TRP A 24 -6.83 12.68 5.62
C TRP A 24 -6.09 12.82 4.29
N ILE A 25 -5.36 11.79 3.84
CA ILE A 25 -4.65 11.83 2.57
C ILE A 25 -5.61 11.54 1.42
N LYS A 26 -5.85 12.55 0.58
CA LYS A 26 -6.54 12.41 -0.70
C LYS A 26 -5.55 11.97 -1.77
N VAL A 27 -5.87 10.89 -2.48
CA VAL A 27 -5.06 10.41 -3.58
C VAL A 27 -5.56 11.06 -4.86
N SER A 28 -4.67 11.70 -5.62
CA SER A 28 -5.02 12.25 -6.93
C SER A 28 -5.40 11.13 -7.89
N LYS A 29 -6.25 11.44 -8.88
CA LYS A 29 -6.58 10.53 -9.99
C LYS A 29 -5.27 9.94 -10.56
N ASN A 30 -5.23 8.62 -10.77
CA ASN A 30 -4.09 7.84 -11.29
C ASN A 30 -2.88 7.62 -10.37
N LYS A 31 -2.89 8.09 -9.11
CA LYS A 31 -1.88 7.70 -8.12
C LYS A 31 -2.42 6.66 -7.14
N ILE A 32 -1.54 5.96 -6.45
CA ILE A 32 -1.88 4.87 -5.52
C ILE A 32 -1.07 5.05 -4.23
N TRP A 33 -1.66 4.76 -3.08
CA TRP A 33 -0.90 4.66 -1.83
C TRP A 33 -0.04 3.40 -1.85
N CYS A 34 1.28 3.55 -1.80
CA CYS A 34 2.19 2.44 -1.62
C CYS A 34 2.41 2.21 -0.11
N PRO A 35 1.91 1.10 0.46
CA PRO A 35 2.00 0.87 1.90
C PRO A 35 3.38 0.47 2.38
N TYR A 36 4.30 0.12 1.47
CA TYR A 36 5.69 -0.18 1.79
C TYR A 36 6.58 1.07 1.72
N CYS A 37 6.19 2.06 0.90
CA CYS A 37 6.88 3.36 0.86
C CYS A 37 6.27 4.39 1.81
N ASN A 38 5.12 4.08 2.41
CA ASN A 38 4.31 5.00 3.20
C ASN A 38 4.07 6.34 2.52
N ARG A 39 3.86 6.31 1.19
CA ARG A 39 3.67 7.51 0.35
C ARG A 39 2.77 7.20 -0.85
N ILE A 40 2.12 8.24 -1.36
CA ILE A 40 1.46 8.20 -2.67
C ILE A 40 2.53 8.08 -3.75
N ARG A 41 2.40 7.09 -4.63
CA ARG A 41 3.34 6.79 -5.72
C ARG A 41 2.62 6.52 -7.03
N THR A 42 3.37 6.64 -8.12
CA THR A 42 2.92 6.16 -9.42
C THR A 42 3.26 4.68 -9.55
N PHE A 43 2.29 3.89 -10.03
CA PHE A 43 2.52 2.50 -10.40
C PHE A 43 2.60 2.40 -11.92
N LYS A 44 3.80 2.16 -12.44
CA LYS A 44 4.12 2.09 -13.88
C LYS A 44 3.93 0.68 -14.41
N ASN A 45 3.44 0.55 -15.65
CA ASN A 45 3.34 -0.75 -16.32
C ASN A 45 4.75 -1.33 -16.49
N ASN A 46 4.93 -2.56 -16.00
CA ASN A 46 6.05 -3.39 -16.39
C ASN A 46 5.56 -4.30 -17.54
N SER A 47 6.01 -4.00 -18.75
CA SER A 47 5.61 -4.69 -19.99
C SER A 47 5.95 -6.18 -20.00
N PHE A 48 6.98 -6.60 -19.27
CA PHE A 48 7.41 -8.01 -19.22
C PHE A 48 6.43 -8.90 -18.45
N TYR A 49 5.78 -8.36 -17.41
CA TYR A 49 4.88 -9.13 -16.53
C TYR A 49 3.39 -8.72 -16.66
N GLY A 50 3.06 -7.75 -17.51
CA GLY A 50 1.69 -7.25 -17.66
C GLY A 50 1.10 -6.65 -16.38
N VAL A 51 1.96 -6.16 -15.47
CA VAL A 51 1.56 -5.74 -14.12
C VAL A 51 2.14 -4.37 -13.80
N ARG A 52 1.33 -3.51 -13.18
CA ARG A 52 1.80 -2.21 -12.69
C ARG A 52 2.60 -2.38 -11.40
N LYS A 53 3.76 -1.75 -11.31
CA LYS A 53 4.62 -1.77 -10.12
C LYS A 53 4.93 -0.36 -9.62
N CYS A 54 5.10 -0.19 -8.32
CA CYS A 54 5.54 1.06 -7.73
C CYS A 54 6.88 1.48 -8.34
N GLU A 55 6.98 2.73 -8.80
CA GLU A 55 8.19 3.25 -9.45
C GLU A 55 9.41 3.36 -8.53
N VAL A 56 9.24 3.21 -7.21
CA VAL A 56 10.32 3.34 -6.22
C VAL A 56 10.74 2.00 -5.64
N CYS A 57 9.80 1.23 -5.06
CA CYS A 57 10.13 -0.04 -4.40
C CYS A 57 9.82 -1.29 -5.25
N GLY A 58 9.23 -1.13 -6.43
CA GLY A 58 8.91 -2.24 -7.33
C GLY A 58 7.72 -3.12 -6.91
N ILE A 59 7.05 -2.83 -5.78
CA ILE A 59 5.90 -3.64 -5.35
C ILE A 59 4.76 -3.61 -6.38
N SER A 60 4.14 -4.75 -6.58
CA SER A 60 3.06 -4.95 -7.53
C SER A 60 1.76 -4.27 -7.09
N ILE A 61 0.97 -3.76 -8.05
CA ILE A 61 -0.42 -3.36 -7.82
C ILE A 61 -1.30 -4.53 -7.37
N LYS A 62 -0.89 -5.77 -7.70
CA LYS A 62 -1.58 -7.00 -7.30
C LYS A 62 -1.26 -7.44 -5.87
N ASP A 63 -0.30 -6.80 -5.21
CA ASP A 63 0.05 -7.09 -3.82
C ASP A 63 -1.16 -6.92 -2.89
N TYR A 64 -1.28 -7.82 -1.90
CA TYR A 64 -2.41 -7.87 -0.98
C TYR A 64 -2.64 -6.54 -0.24
N TYR A 65 -1.60 -5.95 0.35
CA TYR A 65 -1.72 -4.72 1.13
C TYR A 65 -1.94 -3.51 0.23
N VAL A 66 -1.35 -3.50 -0.97
CA VAL A 66 -1.65 -2.47 -1.98
C VAL A 66 -3.14 -2.51 -2.34
N LYS A 67 -3.70 -3.69 -2.62
CA LYS A 67 -5.13 -3.83 -2.93
C LYS A 67 -6.01 -3.42 -1.75
N LYS A 68 -5.75 -3.98 -0.56
CA LYS A 68 -6.51 -3.74 0.68
C LYS A 68 -6.59 -2.26 1.03
N PHE A 69 -5.47 -1.54 1.03
CA PHE A 69 -5.43 -0.14 1.47
C PHE A 69 -5.83 0.88 0.41
N ASN A 70 -5.96 0.46 -0.85
CA ASN A 70 -6.45 1.29 -1.94
C ASN A 70 -7.87 0.91 -2.40
N LYS A 71 -8.53 -0.04 -1.72
CA LYS A 71 -9.85 -0.57 -2.09
C LYS A 71 -9.90 -1.07 -3.55
N LEU A 72 -8.81 -1.67 -4.02
CA LEU A 72 -8.79 -2.34 -5.31
C LEU A 72 -9.39 -3.73 -5.16
N GLU A 73 -10.06 -4.25 -6.20
CA GLU A 73 -10.67 -5.58 -6.14
C GLU A 73 -9.62 -6.67 -5.86
N LEU A 74 -9.92 -7.51 -4.87
CA LEU A 74 -9.18 -8.72 -4.53
C LEU A 74 -9.63 -9.86 -5.45
N ILE A 75 -9.44 -9.70 -6.75
CA ILE A 75 -9.57 -10.81 -7.72
C ILE A 75 -8.29 -11.64 -7.70
#